data_AF-A0A097KMX5-F1
#
_entry.id   AF-A0A097KMX5-F1
#
_cell.length_a   1.000
_cell.length_b   1.000
_cell.length_c   1.000
_cell.angle_alpha   90.00
_cell.angle_beta   90.00
_cell.angle_gamma   90.00
#
_symmetry.space_group_name_H-M   'P 1'
#
loop_
_entity.id
_entity.type
_entity.pdbx_description
1 polymer ?
#
loop_
_entity_poly.entity_id
_entity_poly.type
_entity_poly.pdbx_seq_one_letter_code
_entity_poly.pdbx_strand_id
1 'polypeptide(L)'
;MQNTRIFKLGYLFLEKTKKYYYCKKNKFTINLFFLFIGFILGNTFGTFLNTLRQYFIWDGYIITLLLIFLEIINKLIYNNQFINYKNKKAIKNLNFIKIGILFGFFIDAFKVGS
;
A
#
# COMPACT_ATOMS: atom_id res chain seq x y z
N MET A 1 34.41 19.72 -29.17
CA MET A 1 34.40 19.61 -27.69
C MET A 1 35.11 18.30 -27.33
N GLN A 2 36.19 18.37 -26.55
CA GLN A 2 37.15 17.28 -26.41
C GLN A 2 36.52 16.04 -25.72
N ASN A 3 36.49 14.92 -26.45
CA ASN A 3 36.08 13.61 -25.95
C ASN A 3 37.15 13.07 -24.97
N THR A 4 37.20 13.57 -23.74
CA THR A 4 38.00 12.93 -22.70
C THR A 4 37.26 11.68 -22.21
N ARG A 5 38.00 10.59 -21.95
CA ARG A 5 37.44 9.32 -21.47
C ARG A 5 36.56 9.49 -20.22
N ILE A 6 36.88 10.49 -19.39
CA ILE A 6 36.13 10.88 -18.19
C ILE A 6 34.75 11.44 -18.55
N PHE A 7 34.67 12.29 -19.57
CA PHE A 7 33.39 12.86 -20.02
C PHE A 7 32.46 11.77 -20.58
N LYS A 8 33.02 10.78 -21.28
CA LYS A 8 32.27 9.63 -21.79
C LYS A 8 31.73 8.73 -20.67
N LEU A 9 32.53 8.53 -19.60
CA LEU A 9 32.09 7.83 -18.38
C LEU A 9 30.95 8.57 -17.67
N GLY A 10 31.08 9.90 -17.51
CA GLY A 10 30.03 10.74 -16.93
C GLY A 10 28.72 10.69 -17.71
N TYR A 11 28.80 10.75 -19.05
CA TYR A 11 27.64 10.63 -19.93
C TYR A 11 26.94 9.26 -19.78
N LEU A 12 27.70 8.16 -19.82
CA LEU A 12 27.15 6.80 -19.64
C LEU A 12 26.50 6.62 -18.26
N PHE A 13 27.09 7.22 -17.22
CA PHE A 13 26.52 7.17 -15.87
C PHE A 13 25.19 7.93 -15.80
N LEU A 14 25.13 9.14 -16.35
CA LEU A 14 23.91 9.95 -16.42
C LEU A 14 22.79 9.27 -17.23
N GLU A 15 23.14 8.59 -18.32
CA GLU A 15 22.16 7.87 -19.13
C GLU A 15 21.60 6.65 -18.37
N LYS A 16 22.45 5.94 -17.63
CA LYS A 16 22.06 4.81 -16.78
C LYS A 16 21.17 5.25 -15.61
N THR A 17 21.47 6.39 -14.97
CA THR A 17 20.65 6.93 -13.89
C THR A 17 19.30 7.45 -14.39
N LYS A 18 19.26 8.13 -15.55
CA LYS A 18 18.00 8.56 -16.19
C LYS A 18 17.08 7.39 -16.51
N LYS A 19 17.62 6.33 -17.13
CA LYS A 19 16.85 5.11 -17.46
C LYS A 19 16.31 4.42 -16.21
N TYR A 20 17.14 4.30 -15.16
CA TYR A 20 16.72 3.73 -13.88
C TYR A 20 15.63 4.58 -13.19
N TYR A 21 15.79 5.90 -13.20
CA TYR A 21 14.81 6.83 -12.63
C TYR A 21 13.45 6.72 -13.31
N TYR A 22 13.41 6.69 -14.65
CA TYR A 22 12.15 6.58 -15.39
C TYR A 22 11.40 5.28 -15.09
N CYS A 23 12.10 4.13 -15.11
CA CYS A 23 11.50 2.84 -14.78
C CYS A 23 11.02 2.75 -13.32
N LYS A 24 11.69 3.43 -12.38
CA LYS A 24 11.32 3.42 -10.96
C LYS A 24 10.17 4.39 -10.65
N LYS A 25 10.12 5.55 -11.33
CA LYS A 25 9.06 6.56 -11.18
C LYS A 25 7.68 5.97 -11.43
N ASN A 26 7.48 5.23 -12.53
CA ASN A 26 6.16 4.66 -12.84
C ASN A 26 5.69 3.63 -11.78
N LYS A 27 6.61 2.80 -11.27
CA LYS A 27 6.29 1.84 -10.20
C LYS A 27 5.96 2.54 -8.88
N PHE A 28 6.64 3.64 -8.57
CA PHE A 28 6.37 4.42 -7.36
C PHE A 28 5.01 5.10 -7.39
N THR A 29 4.65 5.74 -8.51
CA THR A 29 3.33 6.37 -8.68
C THR A 29 2.18 5.37 -8.52
N ILE A 30 2.30 4.18 -9.09
CA ILE A 30 1.28 3.12 -8.95
C ILE A 30 1.14 2.68 -7.49
N ASN A 31 2.25 2.50 -6.76
CA ASN A 31 2.19 2.11 -5.35
C ASN A 31 1.55 3.20 -4.49
N LEU A 32 1.89 4.47 -4.73
CA LEU A 32 1.26 5.62 -4.06
C LEU A 32 -0.25 5.66 -4.32
N PHE A 33 -0.67 5.43 -5.55
CA PHE A 33 -2.08 5.38 -5.91
C PHE A 33 -2.84 4.31 -5.11
N PHE A 34 -2.31 3.08 -5.02
CA PHE A 34 -2.91 2.03 -4.20
C PHE A 34 -2.91 2.33 -2.70
N LEU A 35 -1.87 2.99 -2.20
CA LEU A 35 -1.81 3.45 -0.82
C LEU A 35 -2.92 4.47 -0.53
N PHE A 36 -3.11 5.47 -1.41
CA PHE A 36 -4.16 6.47 -1.25
C PHE A 36 -5.58 5.88 -1.38
N ILE A 37 -5.79 4.89 -2.25
CA ILE A 37 -7.05 4.14 -2.30
C ILE A 37 -7.33 3.49 -0.96
N GLY A 38 -6.34 2.78 -0.39
CA GLY A 38 -6.48 2.15 0.92
C GLY A 38 -6.78 3.17 2.01
N PHE A 39 -6.10 4.33 1.97
CA PHE A 39 -6.30 5.41 2.92
C PHE A 39 -7.72 5.99 2.88
N ILE A 40 -8.26 6.25 1.69
CA ILE A 40 -9.63 6.73 1.52
C ILE A 40 -10.62 5.70 2.08
N LEU A 41 -10.45 4.42 1.75
CA LEU A 41 -11.28 3.34 2.28
C LEU A 41 -11.24 3.28 3.82
N GLY A 42 -10.06 3.41 4.40
CA GLY A 42 -9.86 3.44 5.85
C GLY A 42 -10.61 4.60 6.51
N ASN A 43 -10.54 5.81 5.95
CA ASN A 43 -11.24 6.97 6.50
C ASN A 43 -12.77 6.89 6.33
N THR A 44 -13.25 6.30 5.23
CA THR A 44 -14.69 6.07 5.06
C THR A 44 -15.23 4.97 5.97
N PHE A 45 -14.35 4.15 6.54
CA PHE A 45 -14.78 3.07 7.42
C PHE A 45 -15.29 3.60 8.76
N GLY A 46 -14.77 4.72 9.28
CA GLY A 46 -15.27 5.31 10.53
C GLY A 46 -16.75 5.69 10.47
N THR A 47 -17.20 6.25 9.34
CA THR A 47 -18.63 6.57 9.14
C THR A 47 -19.47 5.30 8.98
N PHE A 48 -18.95 4.29 8.30
CA PHE A 48 -19.58 2.97 8.19
C PHE A 48 -19.61 2.20 9.52
N LEU A 49 -18.63 2.42 10.40
CA LEU A 49 -18.57 1.76 11.70
C LEU A 49 -19.74 2.19 12.60
N ASN A 50 -20.14 3.47 12.49
CA ASN A 50 -21.26 4.00 13.25
C ASN A 50 -22.60 3.36 12.85
N THR A 51 -22.77 3.02 11.57
CA THR A 51 -23.96 2.25 11.12
C THR A 51 -23.86 0.78 11.52
N LEU A 52 -22.66 0.16 11.47
CA LEU A 52 -22.45 -1.21 11.97
C LEU A 52 -22.76 -1.36 13.46
N ARG A 53 -22.40 -0.38 14.28
CA ARG A 53 -22.68 -0.38 15.73
C ARG A 53 -24.18 -0.43 16.05
N GLN A 54 -25.05 0.04 15.16
CA GLN A 54 -26.49 -0.08 15.34
C GLN A 54 -26.98 -1.54 15.26
N TYR A 55 -26.26 -2.40 14.54
CA TYR A 55 -26.59 -3.83 14.40
C TYR A 55 -25.86 -4.71 15.43
N PHE A 56 -24.63 -4.36 15.79
CA PHE A 56 -23.82 -5.13 16.73
C PHE A 56 -23.75 -4.43 18.09
N ILE A 57 -24.35 -5.04 19.12
CA ILE A 57 -24.37 -4.52 20.50
C ILE A 57 -22.96 -4.42 21.10
N TRP A 58 -22.04 -5.32 20.73
CA TRP A 58 -20.73 -5.40 21.35
C TRP A 58 -19.61 -5.04 20.37
N ASP A 59 -18.86 -3.96 20.68
CA ASP A 59 -17.71 -3.53 19.88
C ASP A 59 -16.62 -4.60 19.77
N GLY A 60 -16.54 -5.54 20.74
CA GLY A 60 -15.63 -6.67 20.69
C GLY A 60 -15.84 -7.57 19.46
N TYR A 61 -17.08 -7.75 19.02
CA TYR A 61 -17.38 -8.52 17.81
C TYR A 61 -16.82 -7.83 16.55
N ILE A 62 -16.94 -6.51 16.48
CA ILE A 62 -16.40 -5.71 15.36
C ILE A 62 -14.87 -5.83 15.31
N ILE A 63 -14.20 -5.73 16.46
CA ILE A 63 -12.74 -5.83 16.57
C ILE A 63 -12.24 -7.23 16.18
N THR A 64 -12.89 -8.28 16.68
CA THR A 64 -12.51 -9.67 16.35
C THR A 64 -12.69 -9.96 14.85
N LEU A 65 -13.78 -9.48 14.24
CA LEU A 65 -14.01 -9.60 12.80
C LEU A 65 -12.92 -8.87 11.98
N LEU A 66 -12.52 -7.68 12.42
CA LEU A 66 -11.42 -6.92 11.82
C LEU A 66 -10.08 -7.65 11.91
N LEU A 67 -9.77 -8.25 13.06
CA LEU A 67 -8.55 -9.03 13.27
C LEU A 67 -8.51 -10.26 12.35
N ILE A 68 -9.62 -11.00 12.26
CA ILE A 68 -9.74 -12.15 11.35
C ILE A 68 -9.56 -11.71 9.90
N PHE A 69 -10.17 -10.60 9.50
CA PHE A 69 -10.01 -10.04 8.16
C PHE A 69 -8.55 -9.67 7.84
N LEU A 70 -7.85 -9.03 8.77
CA LEU A 70 -6.43 -8.69 8.63
C LEU A 70 -5.55 -9.94 8.53
N GLU A 71 -5.87 -10.99 9.28
CA GLU A 71 -5.17 -12.27 9.26
C GLU A 71 -5.37 -12.99 7.92
N ILE A 72 -6.58 -13.00 7.38
CA ILE A 72 -6.88 -13.54 6.05
C ILE A 72 -6.07 -12.79 4.98
N ILE A 73 -6.03 -11.46 5.02
CA ILE A 73 -5.23 -10.67 4.08
C ILE A 73 -3.74 -11.02 4.22
N ASN A 74 -3.23 -11.13 5.43
CA ASN A 74 -1.84 -11.53 5.68
C ASN A 74 -1.54 -12.90 5.09
N LYS A 75 -2.40 -13.89 5.35
CA LYS A 75 -2.27 -15.23 4.78
C LYS A 75 -2.25 -15.18 3.25
N LEU A 76 -3.11 -14.38 2.62
CA LEU A 76 -3.12 -14.21 1.16
C LEU A 76 -1.84 -13.55 0.62
N ILE A 77 -1.25 -12.60 1.36
CA ILE A 77 -0.03 -11.90 0.94
C ILE A 77 1.21 -12.80 1.07
N TYR A 78 1.31 -13.55 2.17
CA TYR A 78 2.52 -14.29 2.52
C TYR A 78 2.49 -15.77 2.12
N ASN A 79 1.33 -16.33 1.73
CA ASN A 79 1.23 -17.73 1.30
C ASN A 79 1.85 -17.92 -0.10
N ASN A 80 3.17 -18.08 -0.12
CA ASN A 80 4.01 -18.06 -1.32
C ASN A 80 3.90 -19.33 -2.19
N GLN A 81 3.30 -20.41 -1.68
CA GLN A 81 3.35 -21.74 -2.30
C GLN A 81 2.50 -21.87 -3.58
N PHE A 82 1.48 -21.02 -3.78
CA PHE A 82 0.53 -21.13 -4.92
C PHE A 82 0.47 -19.90 -5.84
N ILE A 83 1.37 -18.92 -5.65
CA ILE A 83 1.26 -17.62 -6.32
C ILE A 83 2.10 -17.58 -7.60
N ASN A 84 1.42 -17.61 -8.76
CA ASN A 84 2.02 -17.32 -10.06
C ASN A 84 2.68 -15.92 -10.11
N TYR A 85 3.74 -15.76 -10.91
CA TYR A 85 4.48 -14.49 -11.05
C TYR A 85 3.61 -13.26 -11.37
N LYS A 86 2.51 -13.43 -12.13
CA LYS A 86 1.53 -12.35 -12.39
C LYS A 86 0.79 -11.93 -11.11
N ASN A 87 0.42 -12.89 -10.26
CA ASN A 87 -0.29 -12.64 -9.01
C ASN A 87 0.61 -11.95 -7.98
N LYS A 88 1.94 -12.16 -8.02
CA LYS A 88 2.88 -11.43 -7.14
C LYS A 88 2.77 -9.91 -7.25
N LYS A 89 2.48 -9.36 -8.45
CA LYS A 89 2.29 -7.91 -8.62
C LYS A 89 0.98 -7.43 -7.99
N ALA A 90 -0.12 -8.16 -8.19
CA ALA A 90 -1.41 -7.83 -7.59
C ALA A 90 -1.35 -7.92 -6.06
N ILE A 91 -0.69 -8.93 -5.52
CA ILE A 91 -0.50 -9.12 -4.08
C ILE A 91 0.35 -8.00 -3.48
N LYS A 92 1.39 -7.56 -4.18
CA LYS A 92 2.16 -6.38 -3.77
C LYS A 92 1.30 -5.12 -3.71
N ASN A 93 0.39 -4.93 -4.66
CA ASN A 93 -0.55 -3.80 -4.66
C ASN A 93 -1.57 -3.91 -3.51
N LEU A 94 -2.09 -5.12 -3.23
CA LEU A 94 -2.96 -5.39 -2.08
C LEU A 94 -2.27 -5.03 -0.75
N ASN A 95 -0.97 -5.28 -0.62
CA ASN A 95 -0.23 -4.89 0.56
C ASN A 95 -0.18 -3.35 0.74
N PHE A 96 -0.03 -2.58 -0.34
CA PHE A 96 -0.10 -1.12 -0.27
C PHE A 96 -1.50 -0.61 0.14
N ILE A 97 -2.56 -1.24 -0.38
CA ILE A 97 -3.94 -0.94 0.05
C ILE A 97 -4.09 -1.24 1.54
N LYS A 98 -3.62 -2.40 2.01
CA LYS A 98 -3.66 -2.77 3.44
C LYS A 98 -2.99 -1.74 4.33
N ILE A 99 -1.79 -1.29 3.95
CA ILE A 99 -1.05 -0.24 4.67
C ILE A 99 -1.86 1.06 4.70
N GLY A 100 -2.46 1.45 3.57
CA GLY A 100 -3.33 2.61 3.48
C GLY A 100 -4.54 2.52 4.43
N ILE A 101 -5.23 1.38 4.47
CA ILE A 101 -6.40 1.14 5.34
C ILE A 101 -6.00 1.28 6.81
N LEU A 102 -4.91 0.63 7.22
CA LEU A 102 -4.40 0.72 8.60
C LEU A 102 -4.01 2.15 8.97
N PHE A 103 -3.44 2.89 8.04
CA PHE A 103 -3.10 4.30 8.25
C PHE A 103 -4.36 5.17 8.39
N GLY A 104 -5.41 4.90 7.62
CA GLY A 104 -6.71 5.56 7.77
C GLY A 104 -7.33 5.31 9.14
N PHE A 105 -7.38 4.04 9.57
CA PHE A 105 -7.88 3.66 10.91
C PHE A 105 -7.09 4.33 12.03
N PHE A 106 -5.78 4.41 11.88
CA PHE A 106 -4.91 5.10 12.82
C PHE A 106 -5.33 6.57 12.96
N ILE A 107 -5.44 7.31 11.86
CA ILE A 107 -5.83 8.74 11.91
C ILE A 107 -7.21 8.92 12.54
N ASP A 108 -8.19 8.09 12.18
CA ASP A 108 -9.54 8.21 12.73
C ASP A 108 -9.56 7.90 14.23
N ALA A 109 -8.76 6.93 14.70
CA ALA A 109 -8.59 6.67 16.13
C ALA A 109 -7.94 7.85 16.87
N PHE A 110 -6.95 8.51 16.28
CA PHE A 110 -6.35 9.72 16.84
C PHE A 110 -7.36 10.87 16.95
N LYS A 111 -8.22 11.03 15.95
CA LYS A 111 -9.26 12.08 15.95
C LYS A 111 -10.26 11.93 17.09
N VAL A 112 -10.59 10.70 17.47
CA VAL A 112 -11.53 10.41 18.57
C VAL A 112 -10.85 10.48 19.95
N GLY A 113 -9.52 10.32 19.99
CA GLY A 113 -8.74 10.33 21.24
C GLY A 113 -8.10 11.66 21.63
N SER A 114 -8.13 12.68 20.76
CA SER A 114 -7.64 14.05 21.02
C SER A 114 -8.77 14.97 21.50
#